data_AF-A0A7C5GU78-F1
#
_entry.id   AF-A0A7C5GU78-F1
#
_cell.length_a   1.000
_cell.length_b   1.000
_cell.length_c   1.000
_cell.angle_alpha   90.00
_cell.angle_beta   90.00
_cell.angle_gamma   90.00
#
_symmetry.space_group_name_H-M   'P 1'
#
loop_
_entity.id
_entity.type
_entity.pdbx_description
1 polymer ?
#
loop_
_entity_poly.entity_id
_entity_poly.type
_entity_poly.pdbx_seq_one_letter_code
_entity_poly.pdbx_strand_id
1 'polypeptide(L)'
;MRSRTSRRPSDTFPFISKCYLPTIRYDIMREPAVSGMFYPATERKLKKELAECFRKGPGRERPEKGPRVPGVVSPHAGYVYSGPTAAFSFLKAADGGLPPTAVVIGPNHTGLGKDIGVSREDFRTPLGVMRNDRDLSVEMGH
;
A
#
# COMPACT_ATOMS: atom_id res chain seq x y z
N MET A 1 74.81 -23.02 -16.71
CA MET A 1 74.73 -22.58 -15.29
C MET A 1 73.25 -22.37 -14.97
N ARG A 2 72.72 -23.00 -13.91
CA ARG A 2 71.27 -23.19 -13.65
C ARG A 2 70.64 -22.02 -12.88
N SER A 3 69.36 -21.73 -13.17
CA SER A 3 68.27 -21.35 -12.22
C SER A 3 66.95 -21.30 -13.04
N ARG A 4 65.87 -22.11 -12.88
CA ARG A 4 64.88 -22.29 -11.78
C ARG A 4 64.54 -20.94 -11.13
N THR A 5 63.34 -20.37 -11.11
CA THR A 5 61.91 -20.77 -11.01
C THR A 5 61.11 -19.44 -11.14
N SER A 6 59.86 -19.30 -11.56
CA SER A 6 58.61 -19.79 -10.95
C SER A 6 57.42 -19.43 -11.87
N ARG A 7 56.42 -20.31 -11.94
CA ARG A 7 55.11 -20.04 -12.56
C ARG A 7 54.24 -19.30 -11.54
N ARG A 8 53.53 -18.25 -11.96
CA ARG A 8 52.55 -17.54 -11.11
C ARG A 8 51.22 -18.31 -11.10
N PRO A 9 50.55 -18.46 -9.94
CA PRO A 9 49.25 -19.11 -9.87
C PRO A 9 48.12 -18.18 -10.29
N SER A 10 47.04 -18.81 -10.75
CA SER A 10 45.70 -18.30 -11.00
C SER A 10 45.07 -17.69 -9.75
N ASP A 11 44.62 -16.45 -9.83
CA ASP A 11 43.69 -15.87 -8.85
C ASP A 11 42.35 -15.60 -9.52
N THR A 12 41.49 -16.61 -9.36
CA THR A 12 40.04 -16.57 -9.42
C THR A 12 39.49 -15.38 -8.64
N PHE A 13 38.70 -14.53 -9.30
CA PHE A 13 37.82 -13.58 -8.63
C PHE A 13 36.90 -14.34 -7.66
N PRO A 14 36.82 -13.95 -6.37
CA PRO A 14 35.90 -14.58 -5.46
C PRO A 14 34.48 -14.15 -5.85
N PHE A 15 33.69 -15.12 -6.27
CA PHE A 15 32.24 -15.06 -6.31
C PHE A 15 31.78 -14.75 -4.89
N ILE A 16 31.46 -13.48 -4.61
CA ILE A 16 30.85 -13.07 -3.35
C ILE A 16 29.48 -13.74 -3.32
N SER A 17 29.44 -14.92 -2.68
CA SER A 17 28.21 -15.56 -2.26
C SER A 17 27.51 -14.55 -1.37
N LYS A 18 26.48 -13.91 -1.92
CA LYS A 18 25.59 -13.00 -1.20
C LYS A 18 24.89 -13.88 -0.18
N CYS A 19 25.45 -13.97 1.01
CA CYS A 19 24.82 -14.61 2.16
C CYS A 19 23.44 -13.98 2.30
N TYR A 20 22.42 -14.70 1.85
CA TYR A 20 21.02 -14.36 2.02
C TYR A 20 20.73 -14.58 3.50
N LEU A 21 21.16 -13.62 4.32
CA LEU A 21 20.65 -13.52 5.68
C LEU A 21 19.15 -13.30 5.52
N PRO A 22 18.28 -14.19 6.03
CA PRO A 22 16.87 -13.90 6.06
C PRO A 22 16.73 -12.63 6.89
N THR A 23 16.35 -11.53 6.23
CA THR A 23 16.00 -10.30 6.93
C THR A 23 14.90 -10.70 7.90
N ILE A 24 15.22 -10.73 9.19
CA ILE A 24 14.23 -10.99 10.24
C ILE A 24 13.16 -9.91 10.05
N ARG A 25 11.98 -10.35 9.59
CA ARG A 25 10.85 -9.50 9.24
C ARG A 25 10.24 -8.95 10.52
N TYR A 26 10.73 -7.81 10.97
CA TYR A 26 9.90 -6.96 11.82
C TYR A 26 8.93 -6.23 10.90
N ASP A 27 7.80 -6.89 10.60
CA ASP A 27 6.68 -6.24 9.94
C ASP A 27 6.09 -5.23 10.94
N ILE A 28 6.58 -3.99 10.89
CA ILE A 28 6.06 -2.89 11.70
C ILE A 28 4.61 -2.66 11.27
N MET A 29 3.69 -2.79 12.22
CA MET A 29 2.25 -2.76 11.99
C MET A 29 1.67 -1.45 12.49
N ARG A 30 1.00 -0.73 11.59
CA ARG A 30 0.21 0.45 11.91
C ARG A 30 -1.23 0.06 12.22
N GLU A 31 -1.63 0.28 13.47
CA GLU A 31 -3.00 0.09 13.93
C GLU A 31 -3.93 1.21 13.43
N PRO A 32 -5.23 0.93 13.20
CA PRO A 32 -6.13 1.90 12.61
C PRO A 32 -6.52 3.00 13.60
N ALA A 33 -6.03 4.23 13.37
CA ALA A 33 -6.19 5.35 14.29
C ALA A 33 -7.63 5.86 14.50
N VAL A 34 -8.55 5.59 13.55
CA VAL A 34 -9.93 6.13 13.56
C VAL A 34 -11.01 5.06 13.47
N SER A 35 -10.64 3.79 13.64
CA SER A 35 -11.56 2.66 13.66
C SER A 35 -12.52 2.77 14.85
N GLY A 36 -13.81 2.62 14.60
CA GLY A 36 -14.87 2.85 15.60
C GLY A 36 -15.34 4.29 15.72
N MET A 37 -14.64 5.25 15.10
CA MET A 37 -15.04 6.67 15.07
C MET A 37 -15.50 7.09 13.67
N PHE A 38 -14.64 6.93 12.66
CA PHE A 38 -14.94 7.38 11.29
C PHE A 38 -15.66 6.30 10.48
N TYR A 39 -15.43 5.04 10.85
CA TYR A 39 -16.05 3.86 10.27
C TYR A 39 -16.14 2.75 11.32
N PRO A 40 -17.02 1.74 11.15
CA PRO A 40 -17.19 0.69 12.14
C PRO A 40 -15.93 -0.15 12.37
N ALA A 41 -15.65 -0.50 13.63
CA ALA A 41 -14.43 -1.21 14.00
C ALA A 41 -14.40 -2.70 13.68
N THR A 42 -15.55 -3.31 13.37
CA THR A 42 -15.65 -4.74 13.09
C THR A 42 -15.91 -5.00 11.62
N GLU A 43 -15.30 -6.05 11.07
CA GLU A 43 -15.43 -6.47 9.67
C GLU A 43 -16.91 -6.51 9.23
N ARG A 44 -17.75 -7.20 10.01
CA ARG A 44 -19.17 -7.37 9.70
C ARG A 44 -19.92 -6.03 9.60
N LYS A 45 -19.70 -5.13 10.56
CA LYS A 45 -20.36 -3.82 10.56
C LYS A 45 -19.82 -2.95 9.43
N LEU A 46 -18.52 -3.00 9.16
CA LEU A 46 -17.87 -2.27 8.09
C LEU A 46 -18.39 -2.71 6.72
N LYS A 47 -18.50 -4.01 6.44
CA LYS A 47 -19.08 -4.52 5.19
C LYS A 47 -20.52 -4.04 4.98
N LYS A 48 -21.33 -4.01 6.05
CA LYS A 48 -22.69 -3.47 6.00
C LYS A 48 -22.70 -1.98 5.67
N GLU A 49 -21.84 -1.20 6.32
CA GLU A 49 -21.71 0.25 6.08
C GLU A 49 -21.25 0.54 4.64
N LEU A 50 -20.28 -0.21 4.13
CA LEU A 50 -19.81 -0.08 2.75
C LEU A 50 -20.94 -0.41 1.76
N ALA A 51 -21.67 -1.51 1.95
CA ALA A 51 -22.80 -1.86 1.09
C ALA A 51 -23.87 -0.74 1.07
N GLU A 52 -24.12 -0.11 2.21
CA GLU A 52 -25.02 1.03 2.34
C GLU A 52 -24.50 2.28 1.63
N CYS A 53 -23.20 2.55 1.71
CA CYS A 53 -22.54 3.64 0.98
C CYS A 53 -22.69 3.47 -0.54
N PHE A 54 -22.42 2.27 -1.07
CA PHE A 54 -22.62 1.97 -2.49
C PHE A 54 -24.09 2.09 -2.89
N ARG A 55 -25.01 1.61 -2.05
CA ARG A 55 -26.46 1.73 -2.30
C ARG A 55 -26.93 3.18 -2.36
N LYS A 56 -26.44 4.05 -1.46
CA LYS A 56 -26.79 5.48 -1.40
C LYS A 56 -26.04 6.35 -2.41
N GLY A 57 -24.85 5.94 -2.83
CA GLY A 57 -24.03 6.63 -3.81
C GLY A 57 -24.40 6.21 -5.23
N PRO A 58 -23.56 5.42 -5.92
CA PRO A 58 -23.80 5.03 -7.30
C PRO A 58 -25.00 4.09 -7.51
N GLY A 59 -25.55 3.52 -6.43
CA GLY A 59 -26.68 2.59 -6.51
C GLY A 59 -26.24 1.16 -6.84
N ARG A 60 -27.21 0.33 -7.26
CA ARG A 60 -26.99 -1.09 -7.58
C ARG A 60 -26.65 -1.33 -9.04
N GLU A 61 -27.08 -0.44 -9.92
CA GLU A 61 -26.82 -0.55 -11.35
C GLU A 61 -25.41 -0.03 -11.61
N ARG A 62 -24.57 -0.91 -12.15
CA ARG A 62 -23.24 -0.49 -12.59
C ARG A 62 -23.41 0.22 -13.93
N PRO A 63 -23.04 1.50 -14.06
CA PRO A 63 -23.01 2.15 -15.37
C PRO A 63 -22.07 1.37 -16.29
N GLU A 64 -22.25 1.52 -17.61
CA GLU A 64 -21.39 0.87 -18.59
C GLU A 64 -19.91 1.12 -18.25
N LYS A 65 -19.08 0.07 -18.44
CA LYS A 65 -17.65 0.16 -18.15
C LYS A 65 -17.04 1.26 -19.01
N GLY A 66 -16.75 2.39 -18.40
CA GLY A 66 -16.03 3.48 -19.07
C GLY A 66 -14.53 3.18 -19.18
N PRO A 67 -13.76 4.13 -19.73
CA PRO A 67 -12.31 3.99 -19.83
C PRO A 67 -11.66 3.79 -18.45
N ARG A 68 -10.54 3.07 -18.44
CA ARG A 68 -9.73 2.89 -17.23
C ARG A 68 -9.18 4.23 -16.76
N VAL A 69 -9.22 4.48 -15.46
CA VAL A 69 -8.64 5.67 -14.84
C VAL A 69 -7.36 5.28 -14.09
N PRO A 70 -6.27 6.08 -14.15
CA PRO A 70 -5.03 5.79 -13.45
C PRO A 70 -5.10 6.06 -11.93
N GLY A 71 -6.11 6.80 -11.47
CA GLY A 71 -6.31 7.15 -10.08
C GLY A 71 -7.63 7.88 -9.87
N VAL A 72 -7.99 8.09 -8.60
CA VAL A 72 -9.20 8.80 -8.20
C VAL A 72 -8.93 9.71 -7.00
N VAL A 73 -9.72 10.77 -6.86
CA VAL A 73 -9.77 11.59 -5.65
C VAL A 73 -11.01 11.18 -4.85
N SER A 74 -10.85 11.02 -3.54
CA SER A 74 -11.93 10.60 -2.65
C SER A 74 -11.91 11.41 -1.37
N PRO A 75 -13.09 11.78 -0.81
CA PRO A 75 -13.15 12.38 0.52
C PRO A 75 -12.71 11.38 1.59
N HIS A 76 -12.30 11.90 2.76
CA HIS A 76 -11.77 11.11 3.89
C HIS A 76 -12.46 11.42 5.24
N ALA A 77 -13.64 12.06 5.21
CA ALA A 77 -14.45 12.23 6.42
C ALA A 77 -15.09 10.89 6.84
N GLY A 78 -15.75 10.86 8.00
CA GLY A 78 -16.50 9.67 8.44
C GLY A 78 -17.48 9.16 7.38
N TYR A 79 -17.68 7.84 7.31
CA TYR A 79 -18.45 7.19 6.24
C TYR A 79 -19.92 7.62 6.22
N VAL A 80 -20.49 7.94 7.38
CA VAL A 80 -21.85 8.50 7.49
C VAL A 80 -22.02 9.79 6.68
N TYR A 81 -20.95 10.58 6.54
CA TYR A 81 -20.98 11.87 5.83
C TYR A 81 -20.52 11.75 4.37
N SER A 82 -19.45 10.98 4.13
CA SER A 82 -18.75 11.02 2.84
C SER A 82 -18.67 9.68 2.11
N GLY A 83 -19.09 8.59 2.74
CA GLY A 83 -19.03 7.24 2.19
C GLY A 83 -19.79 7.09 0.86
N PRO A 84 -21.05 7.57 0.73
CA PRO A 84 -21.77 7.55 -0.54
C PRO A 84 -21.06 8.29 -1.67
N THR A 85 -20.44 9.43 -1.38
CA THR A 85 -19.65 10.19 -2.36
C THR A 85 -18.38 9.44 -2.76
N ALA A 86 -17.63 8.89 -1.79
CA ALA A 86 -16.44 8.09 -2.04
C ALA A 86 -16.74 6.84 -2.90
N ALA A 87 -17.93 6.25 -2.75
CA ALA A 87 -18.34 5.06 -3.49
C ALA A 87 -18.35 5.27 -5.01
N PHE A 88 -18.63 6.48 -5.52
CA PHE A 88 -18.53 6.78 -6.95
C PHE A 88 -17.09 6.63 -7.46
N SER A 89 -16.12 7.21 -6.73
CA SER A 89 -14.70 7.13 -7.07
C SER A 89 -14.20 5.68 -7.06
N PHE A 90 -14.51 4.92 -6.02
CA PHE A 90 -14.07 3.53 -5.92
C PHE A 90 -14.76 2.60 -6.93
N LEU A 91 -16.03 2.85 -7.28
CA LEU A 91 -16.71 2.12 -8.34
C LEU A 91 -15.99 2.32 -9.68
N LYS A 92 -15.59 3.57 -9.98
CA LYS A 92 -14.87 3.89 -11.21
C LYS A 92 -13.45 3.29 -11.22
N ALA A 93 -12.75 3.33 -10.10
CA ALA A 93 -11.43 2.71 -9.96
C ALA A 93 -11.48 1.19 -10.24
N ALA A 94 -12.56 0.52 -9.82
CA ALA A 94 -12.75 -0.92 -10.03
C ALA A 94 -12.95 -1.32 -11.50
N ASP A 95 -13.22 -0.40 -12.43
CA ASP A 95 -13.27 -0.69 -13.87
C ASP A 95 -11.91 -1.13 -14.43
N GLY A 96 -10.82 -0.66 -13.82
CA GLY A 96 -9.45 -1.04 -14.18
C GLY A 96 -9.02 -2.41 -13.68
N GLY A 97 -9.84 -3.05 -12.83
CA GLY A 97 -9.41 -4.19 -12.02
C GLY A 97 -8.60 -3.74 -10.79
N LEU A 98 -8.19 -4.70 -9.97
CA LEU A 98 -7.38 -4.43 -8.78
C LEU A 98 -5.90 -4.35 -9.20
N PRO A 99 -5.21 -3.21 -9.03
CA PRO A 99 -3.78 -3.15 -9.29
C PRO A 99 -2.99 -3.96 -8.25
N PRO A 100 -1.78 -4.43 -8.59
CA PRO A 100 -0.92 -5.13 -7.63
C PRO A 100 -0.49 -4.23 -6.47
N THR A 101 -0.31 -2.94 -6.75
CA THR A 101 0.08 -1.91 -5.78
C THR A 101 -0.76 -0.65 -6.01
N ALA A 102 -1.23 -0.04 -4.93
CA ALA A 102 -1.93 1.24 -4.95
C ALA A 102 -1.19 2.26 -4.08
N VAL A 103 -1.03 3.48 -4.59
CA VAL A 103 -0.43 4.60 -3.85
C VAL A 103 -1.56 5.46 -3.28
N VAL A 104 -1.58 5.66 -1.96
CA VAL A 104 -2.57 6.50 -1.27
C VAL A 104 -1.87 7.74 -0.74
N ILE A 105 -2.30 8.90 -1.21
CA ILE A 105 -1.74 10.21 -0.82
C ILE A 105 -2.80 10.96 -0.03
N GLY A 106 -2.43 11.49 1.13
CA GLY A 106 -3.32 12.25 1.99
C GLY A 106 -2.60 13.43 2.65
N PRO A 107 -3.34 14.50 2.97
CA PRO A 107 -2.77 15.65 3.68
C PRO A 107 -2.36 15.29 5.11
N ASN A 108 -1.35 15.99 5.61
CA ASN A 108 -0.97 15.93 7.02
C ASN A 108 -1.77 16.98 7.81
N HIS A 109 -2.83 16.54 8.48
CA HIS A 109 -3.67 17.41 9.32
C HIS A 109 -3.07 17.74 10.68
N THR A 110 -1.95 17.12 11.07
CA THR A 110 -1.31 17.39 12.38
C THR A 110 -0.35 18.58 12.35
N GLY A 111 0.14 18.95 11.16
CA GLY A 111 1.20 19.96 11.01
C GLY A 111 2.58 19.52 11.53
N LEU A 112 2.73 18.25 11.98
CA LEU A 112 3.98 17.73 12.52
C LEU A 112 4.64 16.76 11.53
N GLY A 113 5.98 16.77 11.48
CA GLY A 113 6.78 15.82 10.69
C GLY A 113 7.41 16.44 9.44
N LYS A 114 7.75 15.59 8.47
CA LYS A 114 8.34 16.00 7.19
C LYS A 114 7.27 16.57 6.24
N ASP A 115 7.70 17.36 5.26
CA ASP A 115 6.84 17.88 4.18
C ASP A 115 6.17 16.75 3.39
N ILE A 116 6.91 15.68 3.12
CA ILE A 116 6.41 14.45 2.50
C ILE A 116 6.88 13.26 3.34
N GLY A 117 5.94 12.38 3.69
CA GLY A 117 6.19 11.17 4.46
C GLY A 117 5.74 9.93 3.70
N VAL A 118 6.62 8.94 3.59
CA VAL A 118 6.31 7.62 3.05
C VAL A 118 6.33 6.61 4.19
N SER A 119 5.20 5.92 4.41
CA SER A 119 5.13 4.90 5.46
C SER A 119 5.85 3.62 5.02
N ARG A 120 6.59 3.05 5.97
CA ARG A 120 7.20 1.71 5.90
C ARG A 120 6.50 0.78 6.89
N GLU A 121 5.19 0.89 7.03
CA GLU A 121 4.41 0.04 7.92
C GLU A 121 3.35 -0.70 7.11
N ASP A 122 3.04 -1.91 7.53
CA ASP A 122 1.83 -2.58 7.07
C ASP A 122 0.64 -1.96 7.82
N PHE A 123 -0.53 -1.89 7.19
CA PHE A 123 -1.68 -1.21 7.76
C PHE A 123 -2.74 -2.24 8.16
N ARG A 124 -3.04 -2.36 9.45
CA ARG A 124 -4.18 -3.16 9.90
C ARG A 124 -5.48 -2.41 9.61
N THR A 125 -6.44 -3.13 9.04
CA THR A 125 -7.82 -2.66 8.84
C THR A 125 -8.80 -3.67 9.43
N PRO A 126 -10.07 -3.30 9.65
CA PRO A 126 -11.09 -4.29 10.01
C PRO A 126 -11.36 -5.35 8.93
N LEU A 127 -10.86 -5.19 7.71
CA LEU A 127 -10.96 -6.18 6.62
C LEU A 127 -9.70 -7.05 6.47
N GLY A 128 -8.68 -6.85 7.32
CA GLY A 128 -7.40 -7.53 7.23
C GLY A 128 -6.22 -6.57 7.10
N VAL A 129 -5.05 -7.13 6.83
CA VAL A 129 -3.79 -6.38 6.73
C VAL A 129 -3.54 -5.97 5.29
N MET A 130 -3.31 -4.68 5.06
CA MET A 130 -2.80 -4.13 3.81
C MET A 130 -1.28 -4.07 3.90
N ARG A 131 -0.61 -4.92 3.12
CA ARG A 131 0.85 -4.99 3.11
C ARG A 131 1.43 -3.82 2.35
N ASN A 132 2.48 -3.23 2.89
CA ASN A 132 3.23 -2.19 2.20
C ASN A 132 4.06 -2.79 1.06
N ASP A 133 4.07 -2.13 -0.09
CA ASP A 133 5.05 -2.40 -1.14
C ASP A 133 6.39 -1.80 -0.71
N ARG A 134 7.28 -2.65 -0.20
CA ARG A 134 8.52 -2.24 0.46
C ARG A 134 9.56 -1.72 -0.52
N ASP A 135 9.65 -2.35 -1.68
CA ASP A 135 10.59 -1.93 -2.70
C ASP A 135 10.19 -0.53 -3.18
N LEU A 136 8.90 -0.32 -3.45
CA LEU A 136 8.37 0.98 -3.85
C LEU A 136 8.51 2.05 -2.74
N SER A 137 8.21 1.70 -1.49
CA SER A 137 8.27 2.68 -0.38
C SER A 137 9.69 3.08 0.00
N VAL A 138 10.68 2.20 -0.23
CA VAL A 138 12.10 2.54 -0.09
C VAL A 138 12.52 3.47 -1.23
N GLU A 139 12.18 3.15 -2.48
CA GLU A 139 12.49 3.98 -3.65
C GLU A 139 11.93 5.41 -3.53
N MET A 140 10.67 5.54 -3.10
CA MET A 140 10.01 6.85 -2.91
C MET A 140 10.48 7.62 -1.66
N GLY A 141 11.12 6.95 -0.71
CA GLY A 141 11.49 7.51 0.59
C GLY A 141 12.90 8.09 0.67
N HIS A 142 13.61 8.15 -0.47
CA HIS A 142 14.90 8.85 -0.65
C HIS A 142 14.67 10.31 -1.03
#